data_AF-A0A4Q6F7E7-F1
#
_entry.id   AF-A0A4Q6F7E7-F1
#
_cell.length_a   1.000
_cell.length_b   1.000
_cell.length_c   1.000
_cell.angle_alpha   90.00
_cell.angle_beta   90.00
_cell.angle_gamma   90.00
#
_symmetry.space_group_name_H-M   'P 1'
#
loop_
_entity.id
_entity.type
_entity.pdbx_description
1 polymer ?
#
loop_
_entity_poly.entity_id
_entity_poly.type
_entity_poly.pdbx_seq_one_letter_code
_entity_poly.pdbx_strand_id
1 'polypeptide(L)'
;MLKKSKFSDEQIVRILQEAAKGEVTQAELCRQHNISENTFYLWKRRYGSMETEDVKRLKELERENAQLKKLLAERDLEVDAVKTLLKKNGWAPRDGSPLRRS
;
A
#
# COMPACT_ATOMS: atom_id res chain seq x y z
N MET A 1 -5.53 2.29 14.72
CA MET A 1 -5.72 2.59 13.28
C MET A 1 -6.56 3.85 13.18
N LEU A 2 -6.17 4.87 12.40
CA LEU A 2 -7.03 6.06 12.22
C LEU A 2 -8.36 5.60 11.60
N LYS A 3 -9.50 6.06 12.13
CA LYS A 3 -10.79 5.88 11.45
C LYS A 3 -10.71 6.47 10.04
N LYS A 4 -11.44 5.88 9.09
CA LYS A 4 -11.53 6.37 7.70
C LYS A 4 -11.84 7.87 7.72
N SER A 5 -10.88 8.69 7.29
CA SER A 5 -11.03 10.13 7.23
C SER A 5 -11.99 10.50 6.11
N LYS A 6 -12.77 11.58 6.30
CA LYS A 6 -13.51 12.22 5.20
C LYS A 6 -12.58 12.93 4.22
N PHE A 7 -11.35 13.20 4.65
CA PHE A 7 -10.31 13.85 3.85
C PHE A 7 -9.41 12.80 3.20
N SER A 8 -9.06 13.03 1.94
CA SER A 8 -7.97 12.30 1.28
C SER A 8 -6.62 12.67 1.90
N ASP A 9 -5.66 11.74 1.84
CA ASP A 9 -4.29 11.98 2.33
C ASP A 9 -3.66 13.22 1.68
N GLU A 10 -3.94 13.49 0.40
CA GLU A 10 -3.46 14.67 -0.32
C GLU A 10 -4.12 15.97 0.19
N GLN A 11 -5.39 15.92 0.62
CA GLN A 11 -6.02 17.06 1.28
C GLN A 11 -5.42 17.30 2.67
N ILE A 12 -5.15 16.23 3.41
CA ILE A 12 -4.52 16.33 4.73
C ILE A 12 -3.16 17.01 4.64
N VAL A 13 -2.30 16.58 3.71
CA VAL A 13 -0.97 17.20 3.52
C VAL A 13 -1.10 18.67 3.13
N ARG A 14 -2.02 19.03 2.23
CA ARG A 14 -2.24 20.44 1.86
C ARG A 14 -2.64 21.32 3.05
N ILE A 15 -3.51 20.81 3.93
CA ILE A 15 -3.91 21.54 5.15
C ILE A 15 -2.71 21.68 6.11
N LEU A 16 -1.87 20.65 6.24
CA LEU A 16 -0.66 20.73 7.07
C LEU A 16 0.37 21.72 6.49
N GLN A 17 0.51 21.78 5.17
CA GLN A 17 1.36 22.77 4.49
C GLN A 17 0.82 24.19 4.68
N GLU A 18 -0.49 24.41 4.59
CA GLU A 18 -1.14 25.69 4.88
C GLU A 18 -0.82 26.14 6.31
N ALA A 19 -0.93 25.23 7.28
CA ALA A 19 -0.54 25.49 8.68
C ALA A 19 0.95 25.86 8.81
N ALA A 20 1.83 25.25 8.02
CA ALA A 20 3.27 25.49 8.06
C ALA A 20 3.67 26.87 7.49
N LYS A 21 2.86 27.44 6.60
CA LYS A 21 3.06 28.83 6.10
C LYS A 21 2.83 29.88 7.18
N GLY A 22 2.02 29.58 8.19
CA GLY A 22 1.79 30.46 9.34
C GLY A 22 0.91 31.69 9.06
N GLU A 23 0.15 31.70 7.95
CA GLU A 23 -0.73 32.82 7.58
C GLU A 23 -1.96 32.94 8.50
N VAL A 24 -2.41 31.82 9.08
CA VAL A 24 -3.52 31.75 10.05
C VAL A 24 -3.10 30.90 11.25
N THR A 25 -3.74 31.13 12.41
CA THR A 25 -3.49 30.29 13.58
C THR A 25 -4.00 28.86 13.34
N GLN A 26 -3.40 27.88 14.03
CA GLN A 26 -3.90 26.49 13.98
C GLN A 26 -5.38 26.39 14.38
N ALA A 27 -5.84 27.22 15.33
CA ALA A 27 -7.23 27.27 15.77
C ALA A 27 -8.18 27.85 14.70
N GLU A 28 -7.76 28.90 13.97
CA GLU A 28 -8.50 29.35 12.77
C GLU A 28 -8.56 28.26 11.71
N LEU A 29 -7.43 27.65 11.37
CA LEU A 29 -7.33 26.62 10.34
C LEU A 29 -8.25 25.43 10.66
N CYS A 30 -8.25 24.98 11.91
CA CYS A 30 -9.12 23.90 12.36
C CYS A 30 -10.61 24.25 12.20
N ARG A 31 -10.99 25.50 12.48
CA ARG A 31 -12.36 26.00 12.28
C ARG A 31 -12.74 26.08 10.80
N GLN A 32 -11.85 26.59 9.94
CA GLN A 32 -12.07 26.71 8.49
C GLN A 32 -12.29 25.35 7.82
N HIS A 33 -11.46 24.37 8.18
CA HIS A 33 -11.54 23.01 7.64
C HIS A 33 -12.51 22.11 8.40
N ASN A 34 -13.19 22.63 9.43
CA ASN A 34 -14.13 21.91 10.29
C ASN A 34 -13.53 20.61 10.88
N ILE A 35 -12.31 20.72 11.41
CA ILE A 35 -11.57 19.64 12.08
C ILE A 35 -11.24 20.03 13.52
N SER A 36 -11.06 19.03 14.38
CA SER A 36 -10.58 19.28 15.75
C SER A 36 -9.05 19.45 15.76
N GLU A 37 -8.51 20.18 16.74
CA GLU A 37 -7.06 20.28 16.94
C GLU A 37 -6.42 18.91 17.16
N ASN A 38 -7.10 18.00 17.87
CA ASN A 38 -6.63 16.64 18.05
C ASN A 38 -6.47 15.90 16.71
N THR A 39 -7.43 16.08 15.79
CA THR A 39 -7.33 15.54 14.42
C THR A 39 -6.13 16.12 13.70
N PHE A 40 -5.89 17.42 13.80
CA PHE A 40 -4.74 18.08 13.21
C PHE A 40 -3.41 17.49 13.74
N TYR A 41 -3.25 17.32 15.05
CA TYR A 41 -2.03 16.72 15.62
C TYR A 41 -1.83 15.26 15.20
N LEU A 42 -2.91 14.48 15.11
CA LEU A 42 -2.85 13.11 14.58
C LEU A 42 -2.37 13.07 13.13
N TRP A 43 -2.86 14.00 12.30
CA TRP A 43 -2.39 14.15 10.92
C TRP A 43 -0.95 14.58 10.85
N LYS A 44 -0.55 15.59 11.65
CA LYS A 44 0.84 16.08 11.70
C LYS A 44 1.82 14.97 12.10
N ARG A 45 1.45 14.10 13.05
CA ARG A 45 2.27 12.94 13.43
C ARG A 45 2.47 11.94 12.29
N ARG A 46 1.47 11.78 11.42
CA ARG A 46 1.50 10.77 10.33
C ARG A 46 2.07 11.31 9.02
N TYR A 47 1.73 12.53 8.67
CA TYR A 47 1.99 13.13 7.35
C TYR A 47 2.87 14.38 7.42
N GLY A 48 3.25 14.86 8.61
CA GLY A 48 3.94 16.15 8.77
C GLY A 48 5.35 16.24 8.18
N SER A 49 5.91 15.11 7.73
CA SER A 49 7.18 15.05 7.00
C SER A 49 7.00 14.60 5.53
N MET A 50 5.77 14.56 5.02
CA MET A 50 5.46 14.10 3.68
C MET A 50 4.98 15.27 2.83
N GLU A 51 5.48 15.36 1.62
CA GLU A 51 4.94 16.27 0.59
C GLU A 51 3.74 15.64 -0.13
N THR A 52 2.98 16.45 -0.87
CA THR A 52 1.84 15.97 -1.64
C THR A 52 2.24 14.92 -2.68
N GLU A 53 3.42 15.08 -3.26
CA GLU A 53 4.04 14.18 -4.24
C GLU A 53 4.40 12.84 -3.59
N ASP A 54 4.91 12.85 -2.36
CA ASP A 54 5.25 11.63 -1.61
C ASP A 54 4.00 10.78 -1.36
N VAL A 55 2.88 11.42 -0.99
CA VAL A 55 1.61 10.73 -0.77
C VAL A 55 1.07 10.11 -2.06
N LYS A 56 1.13 10.84 -3.18
CA LYS A 56 0.71 10.30 -4.48
C LYS A 56 1.56 9.09 -4.86
N ARG A 57 2.88 9.21 -4.72
CA ARG A 57 3.82 8.13 -5.06
C ARG A 57 3.61 6.92 -4.17
N LEU A 58 3.37 7.13 -2.87
CA LEU A 58 3.07 6.04 -1.94
C LEU A 58 1.81 5.27 -2.36
N LYS A 59 0.71 5.96 -2.70
CA LYS A 59 -0.51 5.29 -3.16
C LYS A 59 -0.32 4.52 -4.45
N GLU A 60 0.47 5.04 -5.36
CA GLU A 60 0.79 4.35 -6.61
C GLU A 60 1.61 3.08 -6.34
N LEU A 61 2.65 3.19 -5.51
CA LEU A 61 3.45 2.04 -5.08
C LEU A 61 2.61 0.99 -4.34
N GLU A 62 1.69 1.39 -3.48
CA GLU A 62 0.77 0.47 -2.80
C GLU A 62 -0.13 -0.29 -3.79
N ARG A 63 -0.64 0.40 -4.82
CA ARG A 63 -1.46 -0.22 -5.88
C ARG A 63 -0.64 -1.19 -6.72
N GLU A 64 0.53 -0.77 -7.18
CA GLU A 64 1.46 -1.61 -7.95
C GLU A 64 1.84 -2.86 -7.13
N ASN A 65 2.18 -2.68 -5.84
CA ASN A 65 2.53 -3.80 -4.96
C ASN A 65 1.37 -4.79 -4.79
N ALA A 66 0.13 -4.29 -4.64
CA ALA A 66 -1.05 -5.14 -4.56
C ALA A 66 -1.29 -5.92 -5.86
N GLN A 67 -1.12 -5.29 -7.02
CA GLN A 67 -1.21 -5.95 -8.33
C GLN A 67 -0.11 -7.00 -8.51
N LEU A 68 1.13 -6.68 -8.16
CA LEU A 68 2.26 -7.61 -8.24
C LEU A 68 2.05 -8.83 -7.33
N LYS A 69 1.59 -8.63 -6.10
CA LYS A 69 1.25 -9.74 -5.18
C LYS A 69 0.16 -10.66 -5.75
N LYS A 70 -0.86 -10.08 -6.37
CA LYS A 70 -1.93 -10.85 -7.03
C LYS A 70 -1.37 -11.70 -8.17
N LEU A 71 -0.59 -11.08 -9.07
CA LEU A 71 0.02 -11.79 -10.20
C LEU A 71 0.98 -12.89 -9.73
N LEU A 72 1.75 -12.64 -8.67
CA LEU A 72 2.64 -13.64 -8.09
C LEU A 72 1.85 -14.85 -7.56
N ALA A 73 0.78 -14.61 -6.79
CA ALA A 73 -0.06 -15.69 -6.28
C ALA A 73 -0.71 -16.50 -7.40
N GLU A 74 -1.18 -15.85 -8.47
CA GLU A 74 -1.72 -16.53 -9.66
C GLU A 74 -0.67 -17.41 -10.35
N ARG A 75 0.56 -16.90 -10.52
CA ARG A 75 1.67 -17.68 -11.11
C ARG A 75 2.08 -18.84 -10.22
N ASP A 76 2.15 -18.66 -8.91
CA ASP A 76 2.50 -19.72 -7.97
C ASP A 76 1.47 -20.87 -8.02
N LEU A 77 0.18 -20.54 -8.10
CA LEU A 77 -0.89 -21.53 -8.28
C LEU A 77 -0.75 -22.31 -9.59
N GLU A 78 -0.43 -21.65 -10.71
CA GLU A 78 -0.19 -22.31 -11.99
C GLU A 78 1.03 -23.25 -11.93
N VAL A 79 2.13 -22.79 -11.33
CA VAL A 79 3.34 -23.58 -11.14
C VAL A 79 3.06 -24.82 -10.29
N ASP A 80 2.30 -24.68 -9.21
CA ASP A 80 1.93 -25.79 -8.33
C ASP A 80 0.99 -26.78 -9.02
N ALA A 81 0.05 -26.30 -9.83
CA ALA A 81 -0.80 -27.16 -10.65
C ALA A 81 0.03 -27.99 -11.64
N VAL A 82 0.97 -27.35 -12.36
CA VAL A 82 1.86 -28.03 -13.31
C VAL A 82 2.73 -29.06 -12.59
N LYS A 83 3.38 -28.69 -11.48
CA LYS A 83 4.19 -29.61 -10.67
C LYS A 83 3.38 -30.80 -10.18
N THR A 84 2.13 -30.58 -9.77
CA THR A 84 1.23 -31.64 -9.32
C THR A 84 0.89 -32.61 -10.45
N LEU A 85 0.59 -32.10 -11.64
CA LEU A 85 0.33 -32.93 -12.84
C LEU A 85 1.57 -33.73 -13.25
N LEU A 86 2.75 -33.12 -13.28
CA LEU A 86 4.00 -33.82 -13.62
C LEU A 86 4.30 -34.95 -12.64
N LYS A 87 4.13 -34.71 -11.33
CA LYS A 87 4.27 -35.74 -10.28
C LYS A 87 3.26 -36.88 -10.46
N LYS A 88 1.99 -36.56 -10.74
CA LYS A 88 0.94 -37.56 -10.96
C LYS A 88 1.22 -38.42 -12.20
N ASN A 89 1.71 -37.80 -13.27
CA ASN A 89 1.96 -38.47 -14.55
C ASN A 89 3.34 -39.15 -14.63
N GLY A 90 4.15 -39.11 -13.55
CA GLY A 90 5.45 -39.76 -13.50
C GLY A 90 6.49 -39.20 -14.47
N TRP A 91 6.33 -37.94 -14.89
CA TRP A 91 7.25 -37.30 -15.83
C TRP A 91 8.58 -36.97 -15.15
N ALA A 92 9.69 -37.51 -15.68
CA ALA A 92 11.06 -37.16 -15.30
C ALA A 92 11.67 -36.20 -16.35
N PRO A 93 12.55 -35.25 -15.97
CA PRO A 93 13.33 -34.47 -16.92
C PRO A 93 14.13 -35.39 -17.87
N ARG A 94 14.39 -34.91 -19.11
CA ARG A 94 15.03 -35.72 -20.18
C ARG A 94 16.46 -36.18 -19.87
N ASP A 95 17.05 -35.79 -18.74
CA ASP A 95 18.35 -36.31 -18.28
C ASP A 95 18.25 -37.71 -17.65
N GLY A 96 17.08 -38.34 -17.69
CA GLY A 96 16.97 -39.80 -17.76
C GLY A 96 17.09 -40.55 -16.43
N SER A 97 17.07 -39.86 -15.29
CA SER A 97 17.11 -40.53 -13.98
C SER A 97 15.68 -40.81 -13.46
N PRO A 98 15.25 -42.07 -13.29
CA PRO A 98 13.94 -42.38 -12.73
C PRO A 98 13.92 -42.11 -11.22
N LEU A 99 12.87 -41.46 -10.73
CA LEU A 99 12.54 -41.48 -9.30
C LEU A 99 12.04 -42.89 -8.95
N ARG A 100 12.95 -43.75 -8.47
CA ARG A 100 12.60 -45.03 -7.86
C ARG A 100 11.61 -44.76 -6.72
N ARG A 101 10.38 -45.24 -6.87
CA ARG A 101 9.44 -45.41 -5.76
C ARG A 101 9.78 -46.71 -5.04
N SER A 102 10.07 -46.62 -3.74
CA SER A 102 10.18 -47.72 -2.79
C SER A 102 8.82 -48.19 -2.32
#